data_AF-A0AAJ7BK80-F1
#
_entry.id   AF-A0AAJ7BK80-F1
#
_cell.length_a   1.000
_cell.length_b   1.000
_cell.length_c   1.000
_cell.angle_alpha   90.00
_cell.angle_beta   90.00
_cell.angle_gamma   90.00
#
_symmetry.space_group_name_H-M   'P 1'
#
loop_
_entity.id
_entity.type
_entity.pdbx_description
1 polymer ?
#
loop_
_entity_poly.entity_id
_entity_poly.type
_entity_poly.pdbx_seq_one_letter_code
_entity_poly.pdbx_strand_id
1 'polypeptide(L)'
;MQRKIALSWMLLAAVAIIALSTPAEAAPYTPQSYWNQLEDEDPEMMLEMLARLGQSIIRTHELENTKRGLDFGISRGFSGSQAAKHLMGLAAANYAGGPGRRRRSEQA
;
A
#
# COMPACT_ATOMS: atom_id res chain seq x y z
N MET A 1 -56.33 20.99 16.41
CA MET A 1 -55.21 21.57 15.62
C MET A 1 -53.86 20.97 15.98
N GLN A 2 -53.52 20.81 17.27
CA GLN A 2 -52.23 20.27 17.71
C GLN A 2 -51.84 18.91 17.11
N ARG A 3 -52.78 17.97 16.94
CA ARG A 3 -52.51 16.66 16.33
C ARG A 3 -52.05 16.75 14.86
N LYS A 4 -52.63 17.68 14.09
CA LYS A 4 -52.27 17.87 12.67
C LYS A 4 -50.86 18.48 12.54
N ILE A 5 -50.52 19.39 13.45
CA ILE A 5 -49.19 20.01 13.54
C ILE A 5 -48.15 18.97 13.97
N ALA A 6 -48.45 18.11 14.94
CA ALA A 6 -47.54 17.04 15.35
C ALA A 6 -47.25 16.07 14.20
N LEU A 7 -48.26 15.70 13.42
CA LEU A 7 -48.09 14.83 12.26
C LEU A 7 -47.24 15.47 11.16
N SER A 8 -47.40 16.78 10.89
CA SER A 8 -46.57 17.47 9.90
C SER A 8 -45.10 17.54 10.33
N TRP A 9 -44.83 17.74 11.63
CA TRP A 9 -43.47 17.73 12.16
C TRP A 9 -42.83 16.35 12.10
N MET A 10 -43.57 15.28 12.39
CA MET A 10 -43.04 13.92 12.23
C MET A 10 -42.71 13.59 10.78
N LEU A 11 -43.56 14.03 9.84
CA LEU A 11 -43.33 13.78 8.41
C LEU A 11 -42.10 14.55 7.91
N LEU A 12 -41.94 15.81 8.32
CA LEU A 12 -40.73 16.58 8.03
C LEU A 12 -39.47 15.95 8.62
N ALA A 13 -39.53 15.46 9.86
CA ALA A 13 -38.40 14.77 10.49
C ALA A 13 -38.04 13.48 9.75
N ALA A 14 -39.03 12.70 9.31
CA ALA A 14 -38.79 11.48 8.54
C ALA A 14 -38.12 11.76 7.19
N VAL A 15 -38.58 12.79 6.46
CA VAL A 15 -37.97 13.20 5.20
C VAL A 15 -36.53 13.70 5.42
N ALA A 16 -36.28 14.46 6.49
CA ALA A 16 -34.94 14.91 6.83
C ALA A 16 -33.99 13.73 7.13
N ILE A 17 -34.44 12.73 7.89
CA ILE A 17 -33.63 11.53 8.19
C ILE A 17 -33.27 10.77 6.91
N ILE A 18 -34.22 10.61 5.99
CA ILE A 18 -33.98 9.94 4.71
C ILE A 18 -33.00 10.75 3.85
N ALA A 19 -33.15 12.08 3.79
CA ALA A 19 -32.24 12.94 3.04
C ALA A 19 -30.81 12.98 3.60
N LEU A 20 -30.66 12.83 4.92
CA LEU A 20 -29.36 12.73 5.60
C LEU A 20 -28.77 11.31 5.53
N SER A 21 -29.56 10.30 5.15
CA SER A 21 -29.08 8.94 4.94
C SER A 21 -28.39 8.85 3.58
N THR A 22 -27.24 9.49 3.44
CA THR A 22 -26.37 9.21 2.31
C THR A 22 -25.71 7.85 2.54
N PRO A 23 -25.77 6.91 1.58
CA PRO A 23 -24.88 5.76 1.64
C PRO A 23 -23.46 6.31 1.61
N ALA A 24 -22.70 6.07 2.67
CA ALA A 24 -21.28 6.35 2.64
C ALA A 24 -20.65 5.37 1.63
N GLU A 25 -20.25 5.87 0.46
CA GLU A 25 -19.52 5.10 -0.56
C GLU A 25 -18.24 4.44 0.00
N ALA A 26 -17.78 4.92 1.16
CA ALA A 26 -16.63 4.41 1.91
C ALA A 26 -17.01 3.59 3.16
N ALA A 27 -18.27 3.19 3.34
CA ALA A 27 -18.64 2.31 4.43
C ALA A 27 -17.89 0.97 4.29
N PRO A 28 -17.34 0.42 5.38
CA PRO A 28 -16.67 -0.88 5.33
C PRO A 28 -17.63 -1.93 4.78
N TYR A 29 -17.21 -2.64 3.74
CA TYR A 29 -17.99 -3.73 3.15
C TYR A 29 -18.38 -4.74 4.23
N THR A 30 -19.69 -4.95 4.40
CA THR A 30 -20.19 -5.96 5.33
C THR A 30 -19.96 -7.35 4.74
N PRO A 31 -19.57 -8.36 5.54
CA PRO A 31 -19.26 -9.70 5.05
C PRO A 31 -20.40 -10.32 4.22
N GLN A 32 -21.65 -9.97 4.52
CA GLN A 32 -22.82 -10.51 3.82
C GLN A 32 -22.98 -9.96 2.40
N SER A 33 -22.60 -8.70 2.15
CA SER A 33 -22.62 -8.11 0.80
C SER A 33 -21.56 -8.75 -0.10
N TYR A 34 -20.43 -9.16 0.49
CA TYR A 34 -19.33 -9.80 -0.22
C TYR A 34 -19.72 -11.17 -0.79
N TRP A 35 -20.46 -11.99 -0.01
CA TRP A 35 -20.91 -13.31 -0.48
C TRP A 35 -21.92 -13.22 -1.63
N ASN A 36 -22.87 -12.27 -1.57
CA ASN A 36 -23.84 -12.09 -2.65
C ASN A 36 -23.18 -11.60 -3.95
N GLN A 37 -22.12 -10.78 -3.85
CA GLN A 37 -21.40 -10.29 -5.03
C GLN A 37 -20.53 -11.38 -5.69
N LEU A 38 -20.00 -12.32 -4.91
CA LEU A 38 -19.27 -13.49 -5.44
C LEU A 38 -20.17 -14.44 -6.24
N GLU A 39 -21.47 -14.45 -5.98
CA GLU A 39 -22.44 -15.27 -6.72
C GLU A 39 -22.74 -14.70 -8.11
N ASP A 40 -22.63 -13.37 -8.28
CA ASP A 40 -22.86 -12.65 -9.55
C ASP A 40 -21.57 -12.36 -10.34
N GLU A 41 -20.38 -12.54 -9.74
CA GLU A 41 -19.10 -12.33 -10.42
C GLU A 41 -18.75 -13.54 -11.30
N ASP A 42 -18.50 -13.27 -12.59
CA ASP A 42 -18.06 -14.27 -13.56
C ASP A 42 -16.71 -14.87 -13.14
N PRO A 43 -16.64 -16.16 -12.78
CA PRO A 43 -15.42 -16.79 -12.29
C PRO A 43 -14.28 -16.75 -13.33
N GLU A 44 -14.60 -16.65 -14.62
CA GLU A 44 -13.60 -16.54 -15.69
C GLU A 44 -12.84 -15.21 -15.63
N MET A 45 -13.54 -14.12 -15.31
CA MET A 45 -12.96 -12.79 -15.17
C MET A 45 -12.01 -12.72 -13.96
N MET A 46 -12.40 -13.31 -12.82
CA MET A 46 -11.54 -13.40 -11.64
C MET A 46 -10.27 -14.20 -11.93
N LEU A 47 -10.39 -15.33 -12.62
CA LEU A 47 -9.23 -16.14 -13.03
C LEU A 47 -8.31 -15.38 -13.97
N GLU A 48 -8.85 -14.59 -14.90
CA GLU A 48 -8.06 -13.72 -15.76
C GLU A 48 -7.34 -12.63 -14.97
N MET A 49 -8.00 -11.99 -14.01
CA MET A 49 -7.38 -11.00 -13.11
C MET A 49 -6.25 -11.63 -12.28
N LEU A 50 -6.47 -12.83 -11.73
CA LEU A 50 -5.47 -13.57 -10.98
C LEU A 50 -4.27 -13.97 -11.88
N ALA A 51 -4.52 -14.38 -13.12
CA ALA A 51 -3.46 -14.68 -14.09
C ALA A 51 -2.64 -13.43 -14.46
N ARG A 52 -3.30 -12.30 -14.71
CA ARG A 52 -2.65 -11.00 -14.97
C ARG A 52 -1.82 -10.54 -13.76
N LEU A 53 -2.30 -10.76 -12.54
CA LEU A 53 -1.58 -10.47 -11.32
C LEU A 53 -0.35 -11.39 -11.15
N GLY A 54 -0.49 -12.69 -11.39
CA GLY A 54 0.62 -13.64 -11.36
C GLY A 54 1.73 -13.24 -12.35
N GLN A 55 1.35 -12.86 -13.57
CA GLN A 55 2.29 -12.37 -14.59
C GLN A 55 2.96 -11.05 -14.19
N SER A 56 2.22 -10.12 -13.58
CA SER A 56 2.79 -8.84 -13.12
C SER A 56 3.79 -9.05 -11.99
N ILE A 57 3.49 -9.93 -11.02
CA ILE A 57 4.39 -10.24 -9.91
C ILE A 57 5.67 -10.90 -10.42
N ILE A 58 5.57 -11.90 -11.29
CA ILE A 58 6.73 -12.57 -11.90
C ILE A 58 7.61 -11.56 -12.63
N ARG A 59 7.00 -10.66 -13.43
CA ARG A 59 7.72 -9.58 -14.12
C ARG A 59 8.37 -8.59 -13.15
N THR A 60 7.72 -8.28 -12.03
CA THR A 60 8.33 -7.41 -11.00
C THR A 60 9.47 -8.09 -10.25
N HIS A 61 9.43 -9.42 -10.10
CA HIS A 61 10.50 -10.18 -9.46
C HIS A 61 11.76 -10.22 -10.33
N GLU A 62 11.61 -10.30 -11.66
CA GLU A 62 12.75 -10.15 -12.58
C GLU A 62 13.38 -8.74 -12.51
N LEU A 63 12.59 -7.70 -12.23
CA LEU A 63 13.07 -6.33 -12.03
C LEU A 63 13.69 -6.11 -10.65
N GLU A 64 13.30 -6.88 -9.63
CA GLU A 64 13.81 -6.76 -8.25
C GLU A 64 15.26 -7.23 -8.11
N ASN A 65 15.71 -8.11 -9.02
CA ASN A 65 17.12 -8.52 -9.12
C ASN A 65 18.03 -7.42 -9.72
N THR A 66 17.45 -6.34 -10.25
CA THR A 66 18.21 -5.16 -10.67
C THR A 66 18.30 -4.19 -9.50
N LYS A 67 19.17 -4.48 -8.51
CA LYS A 67 19.66 -3.54 -7.47
C LYS A 67 18.71 -2.36 -7.25
N ARG A 68 17.52 -2.61 -6.67
CA ARG A 68 16.53 -1.55 -6.40
C ARG A 68 17.27 -0.39 -5.74
N GLY A 69 17.27 0.76 -6.42
CA GLY A 69 17.76 2.04 -5.92
C GLY A 69 16.85 2.54 -4.79
N LEU A 70 16.72 1.75 -3.73
CA LEU A 70 16.03 2.11 -2.51
C LEU A 70 16.93 3.08 -1.77
N ASP A 71 16.77 4.35 -2.13
CA ASP A 71 17.59 5.44 -1.62
C ASP A 71 17.30 5.72 -0.14
N PHE A 72 16.19 5.25 0.46
CA PHE A 72 15.79 5.58 1.85
C PHE A 72 15.84 7.09 2.19
N GLY A 73 15.82 7.97 1.18
CA GLY A 73 16.02 9.41 1.37
C GLY A 73 17.48 9.83 1.63
N ILE A 74 18.47 8.98 1.38
CA ILE A 74 19.91 9.27 1.49
C ILE A 74 20.30 10.45 0.58
N SER A 75 19.71 10.58 -0.61
CA SER A 75 19.94 11.70 -1.53
C SER A 75 19.16 12.97 -1.18
N ARG A 76 18.27 12.95 -0.16
CA ARG A 76 17.36 14.05 0.13
C ARG A 76 17.81 14.83 1.36
N GLY A 77 18.14 16.10 1.14
CA GLY A 77 18.40 17.08 2.21
C GLY A 77 19.65 16.80 3.06
N PHE A 78 19.80 17.59 4.12
CA PHE A 78 20.97 17.55 4.99
C PHE A 78 21.06 16.25 5.81
N SER A 79 19.93 15.78 6.36
CA SER A 79 19.87 14.53 7.13
C SER A 79 20.20 13.30 6.26
N GLY A 80 19.70 13.24 5.02
CA GLY A 80 20.03 12.17 4.07
C GLY A 80 21.52 12.13 3.72
N SER A 81 22.11 13.28 3.38
CA SER A 81 23.54 13.36 3.05
C SER A 81 24.47 12.99 4.22
N GLN A 82 24.05 13.21 5.48
CA GLN A 82 24.77 12.70 6.64
C GLN A 82 24.67 11.17 6.76
N ALA A 83 23.48 10.61 6.57
CA ALA A 83 23.30 9.16 6.54
C ALA A 83 24.13 8.53 5.41
N ALA A 84 24.21 9.18 4.24
CA ALA A 84 25.04 8.76 3.11
C ALA A 84 26.52 8.63 3.50
N LYS A 85 27.09 9.69 4.09
CA LYS A 85 28.49 9.72 4.52
C LYS A 85 28.77 8.66 5.60
N HIS A 86 27.84 8.48 6.52
CA HIS A 86 27.96 7.48 7.57
C HIS A 86 27.99 6.05 6.99
N LEU A 87 27.05 5.73 6.08
CA LEU A 87 27.01 4.44 5.40
C LEU A 87 28.26 4.21 4.53
N MET A 88 28.73 5.23 3.82
CA MET A 88 29.97 5.18 3.05
C MET A 88 31.18 4.89 3.94
N GLY A 89 31.27 5.53 5.11
CA GLY A 89 32.33 5.29 6.08
C GLY A 89 32.31 3.86 6.64
N LEU A 90 31.12 3.36 7.02
CA LEU A 90 30.95 1.98 7.47
C LEU A 90 31.32 0.97 6.37
N ALA A 91 30.91 1.23 5.12
CA ALA A 91 31.25 0.39 3.98
C ALA A 91 32.77 0.36 3.71
N ALA A 92 33.43 1.52 3.79
CA ALA A 92 34.88 1.63 3.64
C ALA A 92 35.64 0.89 4.76
N ALA A 93 35.18 0.97 6.01
CA ALA A 93 35.76 0.23 7.12
C ALA A 93 35.56 -1.29 6.99
N ASN A 94 34.40 -1.72 6.48
CA ASN A 94 34.10 -3.13 6.26
C ASN A 94 34.73 -3.69 4.98
N TYR A 95 35.28 -2.84 4.11
CA TYR A 95 35.87 -3.25 2.85
C TYR A 95 37.01 -4.26 3.06
N ALA A 96 36.89 -5.41 2.41
CA ALA A 96 37.83 -6.53 2.57
C ALA A 96 39.23 -6.20 2.06
N GLY A 97 39.37 -5.24 1.13
CA GLY A 97 40.64 -4.75 0.60
C GLY A 97 41.10 -3.41 1.19
N GLY A 98 40.59 -3.03 2.38
CA GLY A 98 40.98 -1.78 3.03
C GLY A 98 42.47 -1.73 3.38
N PRO A 99 43.09 -0.53 3.42
CA PRO A 99 44.50 -0.38 3.76
C PRO A 99 44.79 -1.03 5.13
N GLY A 100 45.81 -1.89 5.20
CA GLY A 100 46.18 -2.65 6.39
C GLY A 100 45.60 -4.08 6.45
N ARG A 101 44.64 -4.46 5.61
CA ARG A 101 44.18 -5.85 5.48
C ARG A 101 45.06 -6.58 4.47
N ARG A 102 45.89 -7.52 4.94
CA ARG A 102 46.74 -8.36 4.08
C ARG A 102 45.86 -9.19 3.15
N ARG A 103 46.14 -9.15 1.85
CA ARG A 103 45.47 -9.99 0.86
C ARG A 103 45.84 -11.45 1.19
N ARG A 104 44.83 -12.27 1.50
CA ARG A 104 45.03 -13.70 1.84
C ARG A 104 45.67 -14.50 0.68
N SER A 105 45.77 -13.91 -0.51
CA SER A 105 46.44 -14.46 -1.70
C SER A 105 47.96 -14.26 -1.73
N GLU A 106 48.56 -13.46 -0.84
CA GLU A 106 50.01 -13.24 -0.82
C GLU A 106 50.75 -14.15 0.18
N GLN A 107 50.03 -15.06 0.84
CA GLN A 107 50.56 -16.01 1.85
C GLN A 107 50.39 -17.48 1.44
N ALA A 108 50.13 -17.78 0.17
CA ALA A 108 50.05 -19.15 -0.37
C ALA A 108 51.10 -19.35 -1.47
#